data_AF-A0A840NM77-F1
#
_entry.id   AF-A0A840NM77-F1
#
_cell.length_a   1.000
_cell.length_b   1.000
_cell.length_c   1.000
_cell.angle_alpha   90.00
_cell.angle_beta   90.00
_cell.angle_gamma   90.00
#
_symmetry.space_group_name_H-M   'P 1'
#
loop_
_entity.id
_entity.type
_entity.pdbx_description
1 polymer ?
#
loop_
_entity_poly.entity_id
_entity_poly.type
_entity_poly.pdbx_seq_one_letter_code
_entity_poly.pdbx_strand_id
1 'polypeptide(L)'
;MTAPAPPPAPGGPGQTITVTPENVLAARRVIGEAAEDAKFKLQNLRTKLMVQASARDEISTTAAAVWNRNLLVGPESHFERLHSYVESVEELANQLEEAAKAYGFTDEEIEASFKSSEARF
;
A
#
# COMPACT_ATOMS: atom_id res chain seq x y z
N MET A 1 0.02 4.55 20.31
CA MET A 1 0.88 4.70 19.11
C MET A 1 0.09 5.53 18.12
N THR A 2 0.52 6.76 17.88
CA THR A 2 -0.17 7.71 17.00
C THR A 2 0.10 7.31 15.55
N ALA A 3 -0.93 7.22 14.72
CA ALA A 3 -0.77 6.95 13.29
C ALA A 3 0.18 7.99 12.66
N PRO A 4 1.05 7.60 11.71
CA PRO A 4 1.86 8.56 10.96
C PRO A 4 0.91 9.55 10.27
N ALA A 5 1.29 10.83 10.28
CA ALA A 5 0.50 11.87 9.65
C ALA A 5 0.25 11.52 8.17
N PRO A 6 -0.98 11.69 7.66
CA PRO A 6 -1.27 11.45 6.26
C PRO A 6 -0.31 12.30 5.41
N PRO A 7 0.16 11.78 4.26
CA PRO A 7 0.96 12.57 3.34
C PRO A 7 0.21 13.87 3.01
N PRO A 8 0.92 15.00 2.85
CA PRO A 8 0.28 16.27 2.54
C PRO A 8 -0.62 16.12 1.31
N ALA A 9 -1.87 16.56 1.42
CA ALA A 9 -2.80 16.55 0.30
C ALA A 9 -2.16 17.29 -0.88
N PRO A 10 -2.19 16.73 -2.11
CA PRO A 10 -1.83 17.49 -3.29
C PRO A 10 -2.75 18.71 -3.36
N GLY A 11 -2.19 19.92 -3.43
CA GLY A 11 -2.94 21.17 -3.57
C GLY A 11 -3.16 21.92 -2.26
N GLY A 12 -2.15 22.70 -1.86
CA GLY A 12 -2.33 23.72 -0.80
C GLY A 12 -3.31 24.82 -1.22
N PRO A 13 -3.88 25.58 -0.26
CA PRO A 13 -4.86 26.62 -0.55
C PRO A 13 -4.30 27.63 -1.56
N GLY A 14 -4.94 27.73 -2.72
CA GLY A 14 -4.53 28.60 -3.83
C GLY A 14 -3.94 27.89 -5.05
N GLN A 15 -3.70 26.58 -5.00
CA GLN A 15 -3.38 25.79 -6.20
C GLN A 15 -4.66 25.26 -6.84
N THR A 16 -5.09 25.86 -7.94
CA THR A 16 -6.07 25.25 -8.84
C THR A 16 -5.44 23.99 -9.41
N ILE A 17 -5.74 22.83 -8.83
CA ILE A 17 -5.46 21.54 -9.45
C ILE A 17 -6.44 21.41 -10.60
N THR A 18 -5.98 21.69 -11.82
CA THR A 18 -6.70 21.24 -13.01
C THR A 18 -6.55 19.72 -13.07
N VAL A 19 -7.62 19.02 -12.68
CA VAL A 19 -7.69 17.56 -12.79
C VAL A 19 -7.80 17.24 -14.28
N THR A 20 -6.68 16.80 -14.88
CA THR A 20 -6.65 16.28 -16.24
C THR A 20 -6.49 14.75 -16.18
N PRO A 21 -6.89 14.03 -17.23
CA PRO A 21 -6.76 12.58 -17.28
C PRO A 21 -5.31 12.11 -17.11
N GLU A 22 -4.35 12.83 -17.67
CA GLU A 22 -2.92 12.54 -17.54
C GLU A 22 -2.46 12.68 -16.08
N ASN A 23 -2.97 13.68 -15.35
CA ASN A 23 -2.69 13.85 -13.93
C ASN A 23 -3.28 12.70 -13.10
N VAL A 24 -4.46 12.19 -13.47
CA VAL A 24 -5.09 11.03 -12.82
C VAL A 24 -4.29 9.75 -13.08
N LEU A 25 -3.84 9.53 -14.32
CA LEU A 25 -3.00 8.38 -14.69
C LEU A 25 -1.62 8.43 -14.02
N ALA A 26 -1.00 9.61 -13.95
CA ALA A 26 0.25 9.79 -13.23
C ALA A 26 0.09 9.51 -11.73
N ALA A 27 -1.01 9.98 -11.12
CA ALA A 27 -1.31 9.70 -9.72
C ALA A 27 -1.56 8.20 -9.48
N ARG A 28 -2.35 7.54 -10.32
CA ARG A 28 -2.56 6.09 -10.28
C ARG A 28 -1.23 5.35 -10.28
N ARG A 29 -0.35 5.69 -11.23
CA ARG A 29 0.94 5.02 -11.38
C ARG A 29 1.78 5.11 -10.11
N VAL A 30 1.96 6.33 -9.58
CA VAL A 30 2.75 6.54 -8.35
C VAL A 30 2.15 5.77 -7.18
N ILE A 31 0.82 5.78 -7.04
CA ILE A 31 0.12 5.06 -5.97
C ILE A 31 0.26 3.54 -6.14
N GLY A 32 0.11 3.02 -7.36
CA GLY A 32 0.26 1.60 -7.68
C GLY A 32 1.68 1.09 -7.43
N GLU A 33 2.70 1.83 -7.88
CA GLU A 33 4.11 1.51 -7.60
C GLU A 33 4.39 1.48 -6.07
N ALA A 34 3.84 2.44 -5.33
CA ALA A 34 3.97 2.48 -3.87
C ALA A 34 3.22 1.33 -3.17
N ALA A 35 2.04 0.93 -3.68
CA ALA A 35 1.27 -0.19 -3.17
C ALA A 35 2.01 -1.51 -3.37
N GLU A 36 2.55 -1.76 -4.56
CA GLU A 36 3.34 -2.96 -4.87
C GLU A 36 4.63 -3.05 -4.03
N ASP A 37 5.37 -1.97 -3.91
CA ASP A 37 6.56 -1.92 -3.04
C ASP A 37 6.20 -2.16 -1.56
N ALA A 38 5.09 -1.59 -1.09
CA ALA A 38 4.60 -1.82 0.27
C ALA A 38 4.17 -3.27 0.49
N LYS A 39 3.48 -3.89 -0.48
CA LYS A 39 3.05 -5.30 -0.46
C LYS A 39 4.25 -6.23 -0.39
N PHE A 40 5.27 -5.99 -1.22
CA PHE A 40 6.52 -6.75 -1.21
C PHE A 40 7.25 -6.62 0.14
N LYS A 41 7.37 -5.40 0.68
CA LYS A 41 7.97 -5.16 2.00
C LYS A 41 7.20 -5.86 3.11
N LEU A 42 5.87 -5.83 3.06
CA LEU A 42 5.01 -6.46 4.07
C LEU A 42 5.17 -7.98 4.07
N GLN A 43 5.19 -8.62 2.89
CA GLN A 43 5.46 -10.05 2.78
C GLN A 43 6.82 -10.44 3.39
N ASN A 44 7.85 -9.63 3.14
CA ASN A 44 9.18 -9.84 3.72
C ASN A 44 9.25 -9.57 5.23
N LEU A 45 8.40 -8.69 5.76
CA LEU A 45 8.32 -8.39 7.19
C LEU A 45 7.65 -9.53 7.97
N ARG A 46 6.76 -10.31 7.34
CA ARG A 46 6.02 -11.39 7.99
C ARG A 46 6.94 -12.36 8.76
N THR A 47 8.05 -12.77 8.15
CA THR A 47 9.01 -13.70 8.78
C THR A 47 9.84 -13.01 9.87
N LYS A 48 10.11 -11.71 9.74
CA LYS A 48 10.89 -10.91 10.70
C LYS A 48 10.12 -10.52 11.94
N LEU A 49 8.79 -10.45 11.85
CA LEU A 49 7.90 -10.09 12.97
C LEU A 49 7.61 -11.25 13.91
N MET A 50 7.98 -12.48 13.54
CA MET A 50 7.75 -13.66 14.37
C MET A 50 8.68 -13.65 15.59
N VAL A 51 8.08 -13.59 16.78
CA VAL A 51 8.77 -13.65 18.07
C VAL A 51 9.00 -15.12 18.45
N GLN A 52 10.26 -15.50 18.65
CA GLN A 52 10.62 -16.81 19.20
C GLN A 52 10.59 -16.78 20.73
N ALA A 53 10.25 -17.92 21.34
CA ALA A 53 10.32 -18.05 22.80
C ALA A 53 11.78 -17.98 23.28
N SER A 54 12.05 -17.14 24.28
CA SER A 54 13.39 -16.95 24.83
C SER A 54 13.92 -18.19 25.57
N ALA A 55 13.01 -19.02 26.09
CA ALA A 55 13.30 -20.29 26.74
C ALA A 55 12.12 -21.26 26.55
N ARG A 56 12.31 -22.52 26.97
CA ARG A 56 11.33 -23.61 26.82
C ARG A 56 10.33 -23.71 27.98
N ASP A 57 10.37 -22.77 28.91
CA ASP A 57 9.41 -22.72 30.02
C ASP A 57 8.04 -22.21 29.54
N GLU A 58 7.02 -22.49 30.34
CA GLU A 58 5.63 -22.14 30.04
C GLU A 58 5.42 -20.63 29.88
N ILE A 59 6.15 -19.81 30.64
CA ILE A 59 6.00 -18.35 30.59
C ILE A 59 6.57 -17.83 29.26
N SER A 60 7.79 -18.24 28.89
CA SER A 60 8.43 -17.82 27.64
C SER A 60 7.63 -18.24 26.40
N THR A 61 7.11 -19.47 26.40
CA THR A 61 6.32 -20.00 25.29
C THR A 61 4.96 -19.32 25.17
N THR A 62 4.27 -19.11 26.30
CA THR A 62 2.99 -18.37 26.34
C THR A 62 3.16 -16.93 25.92
N ALA A 63 4.22 -16.25 26.41
CA ALA A 63 4.50 -14.87 26.04
C ALA A 63 4.73 -14.72 24.53
N ALA A 64 5.55 -15.58 23.93
CA ALA A 64 5.79 -15.57 22.48
C ALA A 64 4.49 -15.83 21.69
N ALA A 65 3.64 -16.76 22.15
CA ALA A 65 2.36 -17.03 21.51
C ALA A 65 1.41 -15.82 21.53
N VAL A 66 1.29 -15.13 22.67
CA VAL A 66 0.46 -13.92 22.80
C VAL A 66 1.01 -12.78 21.95
N TRP A 67 2.33 -12.58 21.91
CA TRP A 67 2.96 -11.58 21.03
C TRP A 67 2.67 -11.87 19.56
N ASN A 68 2.91 -13.10 19.12
CA ASN A 68 2.66 -13.50 17.73
C ASN A 68 1.18 -13.37 17.35
N ARG A 69 0.25 -13.65 18.27
CA ARG A 69 -1.18 -13.41 18.06
C ARG A 69 -1.48 -11.94 17.76
N ASN A 70 -0.91 -11.01 18.54
CA ASN A 70 -1.17 -9.58 18.36
C ASN A 70 -0.38 -8.94 17.20
N LEU A 71 0.76 -9.53 16.84
CA LEU A 71 1.63 -8.99 15.80
C LEU A 71 1.34 -9.56 14.41
N LEU A 72 1.04 -10.86 14.30
CA LEU A 72 1.13 -11.59 13.04
C LEU A 72 -0.11 -12.40 12.64
N VAL A 73 -0.70 -13.17 13.57
CA VAL A 73 -1.69 -14.21 13.20
C VAL A 73 -3.13 -13.91 13.65
N GLY A 74 -3.32 -12.96 14.55
CA GLY A 74 -4.66 -12.57 14.99
C GLY A 74 -5.41 -11.79 13.90
N PRO A 75 -6.75 -11.86 13.89
CA PRO A 75 -7.58 -11.11 12.92
C PRO A 75 -7.42 -9.59 13.05
N GLU A 76 -7.11 -9.12 14.25
CA GLU A 76 -6.83 -7.70 14.54
C GLU A 76 -5.34 -7.44 14.74
N SER A 77 -4.49 -8.32 14.18
CA SER A 77 -3.05 -8.19 14.34
C SER A 77 -2.49 -6.96 13.62
N HIS A 78 -1.31 -6.53 14.03
CA HIS A 78 -0.65 -5.39 13.38
C HIS A 78 -0.34 -5.70 11.91
N PHE A 79 0.05 -6.94 11.61
CA PHE A 79 0.25 -7.39 10.23
C PHE A 79 -1.03 -7.26 9.41
N GLU A 80 -2.16 -7.74 9.93
CA GLU A 80 -3.44 -7.68 9.20
C GLU A 80 -3.86 -6.23 8.95
N ARG A 81 -3.72 -5.34 9.94
CA ARG A 81 -4.01 -3.91 9.74
C ARG A 81 -3.13 -3.27 8.67
N LEU A 82 -1.85 -3.62 8.61
CA LEU A 82 -0.95 -3.13 7.56
C LEU A 82 -1.33 -3.71 6.19
N HIS A 83 -1.74 -4.97 6.15
CA HIS A 83 -2.20 -5.63 4.93
C HIS A 83 -3.44 -4.91 4.37
N SER A 84 -4.49 -4.75 5.18
CA SER A 84 -5.70 -4.05 4.77
C SER A 84 -5.44 -2.60 4.35
N TYR A 85 -4.49 -1.92 4.99
CA TYR A 85 -4.08 -0.59 4.56
C TYR A 85 -3.46 -0.60 3.16
N VAL A 86 -2.52 -1.51 2.89
CA VAL A 86 -1.93 -1.66 1.56
C VAL A 86 -2.99 -2.01 0.52
N GLU A 87 -3.93 -2.91 0.83
CA GLU A 87 -5.06 -3.24 -0.05
C GLU A 87 -5.92 -2.01 -0.37
N SER A 88 -6.23 -1.17 0.61
CA SER A 88 -6.98 0.08 0.37
C SER A 88 -6.23 1.08 -0.52
N VAL A 89 -4.89 1.09 -0.47
CA VAL A 89 -4.07 1.93 -1.36
C VAL A 89 -4.05 1.36 -2.78
N GLU A 90 -4.00 0.03 -2.93
CA GLU A 90 -4.14 -0.66 -4.22
C GLU A 90 -5.52 -0.40 -4.83
N GLU A 91 -6.58 -0.46 -4.01
CA GLU A 91 -7.94 -0.16 -4.43
C GLU A 91 -8.11 1.30 -4.87
N LEU A 92 -7.44 2.25 -4.20
CA LEU A 92 -7.39 3.65 -4.64
C LEU A 92 -6.77 3.78 -6.04
N ALA A 93 -5.69 3.07 -6.33
CA ALA A 93 -5.10 3.08 -7.67
C ALA A 93 -6.09 2.56 -8.73
N ASN A 94 -6.84 1.50 -8.42
CA ASN A 94 -7.86 0.96 -9.31
C ASN A 94 -9.02 1.96 -9.52
N GLN A 95 -9.45 2.65 -8.48
CA GLN A 95 -10.47 3.69 -8.61
C GLN A 95 -10.02 4.85 -9.51
N LEU A 96 -8.74 5.24 -9.44
CA LEU A 96 -8.17 6.26 -10.33
C LEU A 96 -8.11 5.78 -11.79
N GLU A 97 -7.87 4.49 -12.03
CA GLU A 97 -7.96 3.91 -13.36
C GLU A 97 -9.37 4.01 -13.95
N GLU A 98 -10.38 3.60 -13.19
CA GLU A 98 -11.78 3.68 -13.62
C GLU A 98 -12.22 5.14 -13.86
N ALA A 99 -11.75 6.06 -13.02
CA ALA A 99 -11.96 7.49 -13.24
C ALA A 99 -11.32 7.97 -14.55
N ALA A 100 -10.09 7.55 -14.87
CA ALA A 100 -9.43 7.90 -16.13
C ALA A 100 -10.15 7.33 -17.36
N LYS A 101 -10.66 6.10 -17.30
CA LYS A 101 -11.50 5.50 -18.35
C LYS A 101 -12.77 6.32 -18.59
N ALA A 102 -13.41 6.84 -17.52
CA ALA A 102 -14.59 7.68 -17.63
C ALA A 102 -14.33 9.02 -18.34
N TYR A 103 -13.07 9.47 -18.46
CA TYR A 103 -12.68 10.64 -19.24
C TYR A 103 -12.52 10.37 -20.75
N GLY A 104 -12.71 9.13 -21.21
CA GLY A 104 -12.75 8.79 -22.63
C GLY A 104 -11.43 8.33 -23.25
N PHE A 105 -10.42 8.00 -22.43
CA PHE A 105 -9.22 7.31 -22.92
C PHE A 105 -9.54 5.86 -23.28
N THR A 106 -9.04 5.42 -24.43
CA THR A 106 -9.15 4.02 -24.87
C THR A 106 -8.13 3.15 -24.13
N ASP A 107 -8.41 1.86 -23.95
CA ASP A 107 -7.52 0.92 -23.24
C ASP A 107 -6.07 0.93 -23.82
N GLU A 108 -5.90 1.30 -25.09
CA GLU A 108 -4.62 1.40 -25.81
C GLU A 108 -3.74 2.58 -25.35
N GLU A 109 -4.32 3.71 -24.95
CA GLU A 109 -3.58 4.86 -24.41
C GLU A 109 -3.19 4.63 -22.94
N ILE A 110 -4.05 3.92 -22.21
CA ILE A 110 -3.73 3.42 -20.87
C ILE A 110 -2.55 2.45 -20.97
N GLU A 111 -2.59 1.48 -21.90
CA GLU A 111 -1.50 0.55 -22.20
C GLU A 111 -0.18 1.23 -22.62
N ALA A 112 -0.24 2.30 -23.42
CA ALA A 112 0.93 3.03 -23.89
C ALA A 112 1.67 3.76 -22.74
N SER A 113 0.93 4.25 -21.73
CA SER A 113 1.51 4.90 -20.55
C SER A 113 2.39 3.97 -19.70
N PHE A 114 2.17 2.65 -19.79
CA PHE A 114 3.01 1.66 -19.11
C PHE A 114 4.34 1.42 -19.83
N LYS A 115 4.37 1.42 -21.17
CA LYS A 115 5.57 1.09 -21.98
C LYS A 115 6.61 2.22 -21.98
N SER A 116 6.20 3.48 -21.88
CA SER A 116 7.14 4.61 -21.97
C SER A 116 8.10 4.75 -20.77
N SER A 117 7.84 4.10 -19.64
CA SER A 117 8.78 4.11 -18.50
C SER A 117 9.75 2.94 -18.44
N GLU A 118 9.46 1.84 -19.14
CA GLU A 118 10.36 0.68 -19.20
C GLU A 118 11.63 0.99 -20.03
N ALA A 119 11.56 1.98 -20.92
CA ALA A 119 12.67 2.37 -21.81
C ALA A 119 13.73 3.29 -21.16
N ARG A 120 13.79 3.41 -19.82
CA ARG A 120 14.69 4.36 -19.14
C ARG A 120 15.68 3.75 -18.15
N PHE A 121 16.19 2.56 -18.45
CA PHE A 121 17.43 2.03 -17.86
C PHE A 121 18.34 1.45 -18.94
#